data_AF-A0A6F9CVS0-F1
#
_entry.id   AF-A0A6F9CVS0-F1
#
_cell.length_a   1.000
_cell.length_b   1.000
_cell.length_c   1.000
_cell.angle_alpha   90.00
_cell.angle_beta   90.00
_cell.angle_gamma   90.00
#
_symmetry.space_group_name_H-M   'P 1'
#
loop_
_entity.id
_entity.type
_entity.pdbx_description
1 polymer ?
#
loop_
_entity_poly.entity_id
_entity_poly.type
_entity_poly.pdbx_seq_one_letter_code
_entity_poly.pdbx_strand_id
1 'polypeptide(L)'
;MNGVSQLSSCLRLKLETVRNFSNLNIIPNVDINVSEIELESCLDGWKYSKEVYQSTIVTEWDLVCDNEYKQPLTSSIYFRGVLVGTFITGQLSDRFGRRPVLFSMMVLQTVAIFTRVFSPSWEAFSAIFLFVGFGGFSNYVVAYVLGSEILSVFMGSGLGQMFIPAVAYFIRDWRCLLVPMAGSGLMYIPLWWSIDELRTLNTV
;
A
#
# COMPACT_ATOMS: atom_id res chain seq x y z
N MET A 1 33.20 7.61 8.00
CA MET A 1 34.02 7.96 6.81
C MET A 1 33.21 7.62 5.56
N ASN A 2 33.32 8.46 4.54
CA ASN A 2 32.90 8.36 3.13
C ASN A 2 31.67 9.13 2.61
N GLY A 3 30.67 9.54 3.40
CA GLY A 3 29.56 10.37 2.86
C GLY A 3 28.77 9.71 1.71
N VAL A 4 29.04 8.44 1.41
CA VAL A 4 28.32 7.61 0.46
C VAL A 4 27.15 7.00 1.22
N SER A 5 25.94 7.22 0.73
CA SER A 5 24.72 6.57 1.22
C SER A 5 24.86 5.06 1.06
N GLN A 6 25.07 4.35 2.17
CA GLN A 6 25.06 2.88 2.19
C GLN A 6 23.70 2.34 2.61
N LEU A 7 23.44 1.07 2.24
CA LEU A 7 22.20 0.35 2.53
C LEU A 7 21.86 0.40 4.02
N SER A 8 20.56 0.54 4.30
CA SER A 8 19.97 0.66 5.64
C SER A 8 20.41 -0.48 6.57
N SER A 9 21.40 -0.21 7.42
CA SER A 9 21.74 -1.07 8.55
C SER A 9 21.12 -0.50 9.81
N CYS A 10 20.34 -1.33 10.52
CA CYS A 10 19.71 -0.99 11.79
C CYS A 10 20.70 -0.84 12.95
N LEU A 11 21.91 -1.33 12.72
CA LEU A 11 23.00 -1.35 13.66
C LEU A 11 24.15 -0.50 13.12
N ARG A 12 24.79 0.22 14.02
CA ARG A 12 25.98 1.01 13.78
C ARG A 12 27.11 0.49 14.64
N LEU A 13 28.34 0.57 14.16
CA LEU A 13 29.52 0.34 14.99
C LEU A 13 29.58 1.37 16.13
N LYS A 14 29.91 0.91 17.33
CA LYS A 14 30.06 1.77 18.51
C LYS A 14 31.08 2.87 18.27
N LEU A 15 30.61 4.11 18.25
CA LEU A 15 31.40 5.28 17.83
C LEU A 15 32.64 5.51 18.71
N GLU A 16 32.50 5.27 20.01
CA GLU A 16 33.58 5.42 21.00
C GLU A 16 34.74 4.46 20.70
N THR A 17 34.41 3.20 20.43
CA THR A 17 35.39 2.16 20.12
C THR A 17 36.11 2.46 18.80
N VAL A 18 35.36 2.84 17.77
CA VAL A 18 35.93 3.23 16.46
C VAL A 18 36.84 4.46 16.57
N ARG A 19 36.44 5.46 17.38
CA ARG A 19 37.26 6.66 17.59
C ARG A 19 38.54 6.33 18.37
N ASN A 20 38.48 5.44 19.34
CA ASN A 20 39.67 5.00 20.08
C ASN A 20 40.67 4.28 19.16
N PHE A 21 40.20 3.35 18.32
CA PHE A 21 41.05 2.69 17.33
C PHE A 21 41.65 3.65 16.31
N SER A 22 40.87 4.66 15.87
CA SER A 22 41.38 5.71 14.99
C SER A 22 42.48 6.55 15.65
N ASN A 23 42.39 6.83 16.96
CA ASN A 23 43.43 7.55 17.69
C ASN A 23 44.72 6.74 17.85
N LEU A 24 44.61 5.40 17.83
CA LEU A 24 45.73 4.47 17.88
C LEU A 24 46.35 4.20 16.49
N ASN A 25 45.90 4.88 15.42
CA ASN A 25 46.31 4.67 14.03
C ASN A 25 46.17 3.21 13.53
N ILE A 26 45.17 2.49 14.04
CA ILE A 26 44.88 1.10 13.67
C ILE A 26 44.09 1.07 12.36
N ILE A 27 44.55 0.29 11.38
CA ILE A 27 43.96 0.23 10.05
C ILE A 27 42.82 -0.82 10.03
N PRO A 28 41.61 -0.46 9.60
CA PRO A 28 40.49 -1.40 9.56
C PRO A 28 40.78 -2.55 8.59
N ASN A 29 40.46 -3.78 9.00
CA ASN A 29 40.60 -5.01 8.22
C ASN A 29 42.05 -5.46 7.94
N VAL A 30 43.02 -4.84 8.62
CA VAL A 30 44.44 -5.26 8.64
C VAL A 30 44.85 -5.61 10.06
N ASP A 31 44.65 -4.67 10.99
CA ASP A 31 45.07 -4.82 12.39
C ASP A 31 43.92 -5.30 13.29
N ILE A 32 42.68 -4.97 12.93
CA ILE A 32 41.45 -5.40 13.62
C ILE A 32 40.42 -5.87 12.60
N ASN A 33 39.73 -6.95 12.93
CA ASN A 33 38.61 -7.42 12.11
C ASN A 33 37.35 -6.59 12.46
N VAL A 34 36.84 -5.83 11.48
CA VAL A 34 35.70 -4.90 11.68
C VAL A 34 34.43 -5.63 12.13
N SER A 35 34.34 -6.94 11.83
CA SER A 35 33.23 -7.81 12.24
C SER A 35 33.22 -8.16 13.73
N GLU A 36 34.30 -7.91 14.48
CA GLU A 36 34.42 -8.22 15.92
C GLU A 36 34.07 -7.01 16.82
N ILE A 37 33.85 -5.85 16.22
CA ILE A 37 33.55 -4.61 16.96
C ILE A 37 32.08 -4.63 17.42
N GLU A 38 31.85 -4.22 18.66
CA GLU A 38 30.49 -4.08 19.22
C GLU A 38 29.62 -3.16 18.35
N LEU A 39 28.42 -3.65 18.05
CA LEU A 39 27.37 -2.94 17.33
C LEU A 39 26.36 -2.36 18.34
N GLU A 40 25.95 -1.12 18.12
CA GLU A 40 24.91 -0.43 18.88
C GLU A 40 23.74 -0.03 17.98
N SER A 41 22.57 0.20 18.56
CA SER A 41 21.42 0.76 17.85
C SER A 41 21.69 2.19 17.41
N CYS A 42 21.18 2.61 16.25
CA CYS A 42 21.29 3.99 15.80
C CYS A 42 20.53 4.95 16.74
N LEU A 43 21.28 5.78 17.48
CA LEU A 43 20.73 6.79 18.39
C LEU A 43 20.40 8.13 17.69
N ASP A 44 21.04 8.40 16.56
CA ASP A 44 20.96 9.69 15.83
C ASP A 44 19.74 9.80 14.87
N GLY A 45 18.83 8.83 14.91
CA GLY A 45 17.66 8.76 14.02
C GLY A 45 18.00 8.36 12.58
N TRP A 46 16.99 8.37 11.70
CA TRP A 46 17.10 7.92 10.31
C TRP A 46 16.98 9.09 9.33
N LYS A 47 17.84 9.10 8.31
CA LYS A 47 17.74 10.02 7.18
C LYS A 47 17.52 9.24 5.90
N TYR A 48 16.31 9.31 5.38
CA TYR A 48 15.94 8.63 4.14
C TYR A 48 16.37 9.46 2.92
N SER A 49 16.86 8.78 1.89
CA SER A 49 17.10 9.44 0.60
C SER A 49 15.77 9.81 -0.05
N LYS A 50 15.66 11.08 -0.47
CA LYS A 50 14.50 11.64 -1.18
C LYS A 50 14.71 11.73 -2.69
N GLU A 51 15.72 11.03 -3.22
CA GLU A 51 16.09 11.09 -4.64
C GLU A 51 14.98 10.54 -5.55
N VAL A 52 14.28 9.49 -5.11
CA VAL A 52 13.23 8.82 -5.90
C VAL A 52 11.83 9.09 -5.34
N TYR A 53 11.65 9.01 -4.02
CA TYR A 53 10.36 9.21 -3.35
C TYR A 53 10.45 10.35 -2.33
N GLN A 54 9.47 11.25 -2.32
CA GLN A 54 9.46 12.40 -1.40
C GLN A 54 9.02 11.98 0.01
N SER A 55 7.91 11.24 0.08
CA SER A 55 7.37 10.67 1.31
C SER A 55 6.74 9.31 1.02
N THR A 56 7.01 8.33 1.87
CA THR A 56 6.38 7.01 1.85
C THR A 56 5.82 6.67 3.23
N ILE A 57 4.94 5.66 3.28
CA ILE A 57 4.39 5.11 4.52
C ILE A 57 5.50 4.71 5.52
N VAL A 58 6.61 4.17 5.00
CA VAL A 58 7.76 3.73 5.80
C VAL A 58 8.52 4.91 6.39
N THR A 59 8.74 5.95 5.59
CA THR A 59 9.51 7.14 6.02
C THR A 59 8.71 8.10 6.90
N GLU A 60 7.38 8.04 6.86
CA GLU A 60 6.51 8.94 7.65
C GLU A 60 6.27 8.42 9.07
N TRP A 61 6.27 7.10 9.26
CA TRP A 61 6.08 6.46 10.57
C TRP A 61 7.29 5.64 11.04
N ASP A 62 8.46 5.86 10.44
CA ASP A 62 9.73 5.20 10.77
C ASP A 62 9.58 3.68 10.99
N LEU A 63 9.03 3.00 9.99
CA LEU A 63 8.70 1.57 10.02
C LEU A 63 9.94 0.68 9.73
N VAL A 64 11.09 1.02 10.33
CA VAL A 64 12.39 0.36 10.10
C VAL A 64 12.87 -0.26 11.42
N CYS A 65 13.73 -1.29 11.33
CA CYS A 65 14.39 -1.92 12.47
C CYS A 65 13.40 -2.51 13.46
N ASP A 66 13.34 -1.99 14.70
CA ASP A 66 12.40 -2.47 15.72
C ASP A 66 10.93 -2.42 15.29
N ASN A 67 10.59 -1.55 14.34
CA ASN A 67 9.25 -1.41 13.78
C ASN A 67 9.07 -2.09 12.41
N GLU A 68 10.05 -2.84 11.92
CA GLU A 68 9.99 -3.48 10.59
C GLU A 68 8.81 -4.47 10.46
N TYR A 69 8.44 -5.12 11.56
CA TYR A 69 7.32 -6.07 11.62
C TYR A 69 5.98 -5.43 11.29
N LYS A 70 5.84 -4.11 11.41
CA LYS A 70 4.60 -3.38 11.12
C LYS A 70 4.28 -3.39 9.63
N GLN A 71 5.27 -3.47 8.76
CA GLN A 71 5.09 -3.56 7.31
C GLN A 71 4.39 -4.87 6.87
N PRO A 72 4.91 -6.08 7.18
CA PRO A 72 4.22 -7.33 6.87
C PRO A 72 2.91 -7.49 7.64
N LEU A 73 2.80 -6.90 8.84
CA LEU A 73 1.56 -6.90 9.60
C LEU A 73 0.46 -6.06 8.91
N THR A 74 0.81 -4.91 8.34
CA THR A 74 -0.12 -4.08 7.55
C THR A 74 -0.66 -4.86 6.34
N SER A 75 0.21 -5.54 5.59
CA SER A 75 -0.19 -6.40 4.47
C SER A 75 -1.08 -7.56 4.93
N SER A 76 -0.75 -8.17 6.08
CA SER A 76 -1.53 -9.26 6.66
C SER A 76 -2.93 -8.80 7.09
N ILE A 77 -3.06 -7.60 7.66
CA ILE A 77 -4.35 -6.98 7.99
C ILE A 77 -5.20 -6.79 6.73
N TYR A 78 -4.59 -6.29 5.65
CA TYR A 78 -5.26 -6.13 4.37
C TYR A 78 -5.80 -7.46 3.84
N PHE A 79 -4.99 -8.52 3.82
CA PHE A 79 -5.43 -9.83 3.35
C PHE A 79 -6.52 -10.44 4.24
N ARG A 80 -6.47 -10.23 5.56
CA ARG A 80 -7.59 -10.60 6.44
C ARG A 80 -8.88 -9.88 6.06
N GLY A 81 -8.80 -8.57 5.79
CA GLY A 81 -9.93 -7.79 5.28
C GLY A 81 -10.47 -8.38 3.97
N VAL A 82 -9.59 -8.72 3.03
CA VAL A 82 -9.94 -9.37 1.75
C VAL A 82 -10.65 -10.70 1.97
N LEU A 83 -10.12 -11.59 2.81
CA LEU A 83 -10.73 -12.91 3.06
C LEU A 83 -12.14 -12.78 3.65
N VAL A 84 -12.31 -11.92 4.65
CA VAL A 84 -13.62 -11.72 5.28
C VAL A 84 -14.58 -11.02 4.33
N GLY A 85 -14.09 -10.00 3.60
CA GLY A 85 -14.88 -9.25 2.63
C GLY A 85 -15.39 -10.13 1.50
N THR A 86 -14.51 -10.90 0.86
CA THR A 86 -14.88 -11.78 -0.26
C THR A 86 -15.89 -12.85 0.17
N PHE A 87 -15.71 -13.44 1.35
CA PHE A 87 -16.66 -14.40 1.90
C PHE A 87 -18.04 -13.78 2.13
N ILE A 88 -18.12 -12.63 2.81
CA ILE A 88 -19.40 -11.96 3.12
C ILE A 88 -20.07 -11.46 1.85
N THR A 89 -19.34 -10.78 0.99
CA THR A 89 -19.87 -10.22 -0.26
C THR A 89 -20.34 -11.29 -1.23
N GLY A 90 -19.69 -12.45 -1.28
CA GLY A 90 -20.16 -13.60 -2.06
C GLY A 90 -21.53 -14.07 -1.58
N GLN A 91 -21.69 -14.31 -0.28
CA GLN A 91 -22.98 -14.73 0.30
C GLN A 91 -24.07 -13.67 0.13
N LEU A 92 -23.73 -12.40 0.31
CA LEU A 92 -24.66 -11.28 0.12
C LEU A 92 -25.06 -11.13 -1.35
N SER A 93 -24.12 -11.30 -2.28
CA SER A 93 -24.34 -11.21 -3.72
C SER A 93 -25.37 -12.23 -4.19
N ASP A 94 -25.30 -13.46 -3.67
CA ASP A 94 -26.21 -14.53 -4.05
C ASP A 94 -27.62 -14.33 -3.46
N ARG A 95 -27.74 -13.67 -2.30
CA ARG A 95 -29.02 -13.44 -1.63
C ARG A 95 -29.74 -12.14 -2.03
N PHE A 96 -29.01 -11.03 -2.13
CA PHE A 96 -29.55 -9.70 -2.42
C PHE A 96 -29.37 -9.27 -3.87
N GLY A 97 -28.68 -10.09 -4.67
CA GLY A 97 -28.30 -9.79 -6.04
C GLY A 97 -26.93 -9.12 -6.15
N ARG A 98 -26.21 -9.44 -7.23
CA ARG A 98 -24.83 -8.98 -7.49
C ARG A 98 -24.67 -7.45 -7.54
N ARG A 99 -25.68 -6.76 -8.06
CA ARG A 99 -25.62 -5.31 -8.31
C ARG A 99 -25.61 -4.45 -7.03
N PRO A 100 -26.63 -4.48 -6.15
CA PRO A 100 -26.64 -3.63 -4.95
C PRO A 100 -25.43 -3.89 -4.04
N VAL A 101 -24.94 -5.13 -4.01
CA VAL A 101 -23.76 -5.52 -3.22
C VAL A 101 -22.49 -4.89 -3.79
N LEU A 102 -22.27 -4.95 -5.10
CA LEU A 102 -21.10 -4.34 -5.75
C LEU A 102 -21.03 -2.84 -5.46
N PHE A 103 -22.12 -2.10 -5.64
CA PHE A 103 -22.12 -0.66 -5.41
C PHE A 103 -21.97 -0.30 -3.92
N SER A 104 -22.59 -1.07 -3.02
CA SER A 104 -22.43 -0.85 -1.58
C SER A 104 -20.96 -1.03 -1.14
N MET A 105 -20.30 -2.06 -1.65
CA MET A 105 -18.88 -2.32 -1.36
C MET A 105 -17.96 -1.31 -2.01
N MET A 106 -18.32 -0.80 -3.19
CA MET A 106 -17.60 0.26 -3.88
C MET A 106 -17.65 1.60 -3.14
N VAL A 107 -18.82 1.98 -2.62
CA VAL A 107 -18.95 3.17 -1.76
C VAL A 107 -18.11 3.01 -0.50
N LEU A 108 -18.23 1.86 0.17
CA LEU A 108 -17.43 1.54 1.36
C LEU A 108 -15.93 1.68 1.07
N GLN A 109 -15.45 1.12 -0.04
CA GLN A 109 -14.06 1.19 -0.44
C GLN A 109 -13.61 2.63 -0.72
N THR A 110 -14.39 3.40 -1.48
CA THR A 110 -14.05 4.78 -1.87
C THR A 110 -13.95 5.68 -0.64
N VAL A 111 -14.92 5.57 0.28
CA VAL A 111 -14.91 6.30 1.55
C VAL A 111 -13.70 5.89 2.39
N ALA A 112 -13.42 4.59 2.51
CA ALA A 112 -12.26 4.11 3.27
C ALA A 112 -10.93 4.62 2.69
N ILE A 113 -10.74 4.62 1.37
CA ILE A 113 -9.53 5.16 0.72
C ILE A 113 -9.42 6.67 1.01
N PHE A 114 -10.51 7.42 0.90
CA PHE A 114 -10.52 8.85 1.18
C PHE A 114 -10.18 9.15 2.64
N THR A 115 -10.79 8.44 3.60
CA THR A 115 -10.47 8.58 5.02
C THR A 115 -9.01 8.22 5.32
N ARG A 116 -8.44 7.25 4.59
CA ARG A 116 -7.03 6.84 4.74
C ARG A 116 -6.05 7.98 4.41
N VAL A 117 -6.42 8.89 3.52
CA VAL A 117 -5.59 10.08 3.19
C VAL A 117 -5.35 10.95 4.42
N PHE A 118 -6.28 10.97 5.37
CA PHE A 118 -6.21 11.79 6.58
C PHE A 118 -5.67 11.04 7.80
N SER A 119 -5.20 9.79 7.67
CA SER A 119 -4.74 9.02 8.82
C SER A 119 -3.50 9.68 9.46
N PRO A 120 -3.53 10.03 10.77
CA PRO A 120 -2.39 10.64 11.46
C PRO A 120 -1.39 9.58 11.97
N SER A 121 -1.87 8.36 12.25
CA SER A 121 -1.06 7.28 12.84
C SER A 121 -1.13 5.98 12.03
N TRP A 122 -0.11 5.14 12.18
CA TRP A 122 -0.02 3.81 11.56
C TRP A 122 -1.18 2.89 11.98
N GLU A 123 -1.66 2.98 13.22
CA GLU A 123 -2.77 2.15 13.71
C GLU A 123 -4.08 2.51 12.99
N ALA A 124 -4.40 3.80 12.91
CA ALA A 124 -5.57 4.29 12.18
C ALA A 124 -5.48 3.92 10.69
N PHE A 125 -4.30 4.07 10.09
CA PHE A 125 -4.03 3.68 8.72
C PHE A 125 -4.29 2.19 8.48
N SER A 126 -3.81 1.32 9.38
CA SER A 126 -3.98 -0.13 9.28
C SER A 126 -5.42 -0.57 9.48
N ALA A 127 -6.14 0.05 10.43
CA ALA A 127 -7.56 -0.20 10.66
C ALA A 127 -8.40 0.17 9.43
N ILE A 128 -8.16 1.34 8.85
CA ILE A 128 -8.85 1.77 7.62
C ILE A 128 -8.48 0.84 6.45
N PHE A 129 -7.23 0.37 6.39
CA PHE A 129 -6.77 -0.51 5.31
C PHE A 129 -7.46 -1.88 5.31
N LEU A 130 -7.93 -2.35 6.47
CA LEU A 130 -8.79 -3.53 6.57
C LEU A 130 -10.08 -3.33 5.77
N PHE A 131 -10.75 -2.20 5.93
CA PHE A 131 -11.99 -1.89 5.21
C PHE A 131 -11.76 -1.69 3.71
N VAL A 132 -10.62 -1.12 3.32
CA VAL A 132 -10.21 -1.05 1.91
C VAL A 132 -10.05 -2.46 1.33
N GLY A 133 -9.44 -3.39 2.07
CA GLY A 133 -9.31 -4.80 1.68
C GLY A 133 -10.65 -5.51 1.58
N PHE A 134 -11.57 -5.22 2.51
CA PHE A 134 -12.93 -5.78 2.52
C PHE A 134 -13.70 -5.51 1.23
N GLY A 135 -13.65 -4.27 0.72
CA GLY A 135 -14.33 -3.89 -0.52
C GLY A 135 -13.54 -4.23 -1.79
N GLY A 136 -12.21 -4.11 -1.77
CA GLY A 136 -11.41 -4.07 -2.99
C GLY A 136 -11.39 -5.34 -3.82
N PHE A 137 -10.92 -6.45 -3.27
CA PHE A 137 -10.85 -7.70 -4.02
C PHE A 137 -12.24 -8.28 -4.29
N SER A 138 -13.17 -8.09 -3.34
CA SER A 138 -14.58 -8.45 -3.48
C SER A 138 -15.22 -7.79 -4.71
N ASN A 139 -15.01 -6.48 -4.88
CA ASN A 139 -15.49 -5.74 -6.06
C ASN A 139 -14.87 -6.26 -7.34
N TYR A 140 -13.56 -6.56 -7.34
CA TYR A 140 -12.88 -7.12 -8.51
C TYR A 140 -13.50 -8.45 -8.96
N VAL A 141 -13.79 -9.36 -8.04
CA VAL A 141 -14.41 -10.66 -8.36
C VAL A 141 -15.82 -10.48 -8.91
N VAL A 142 -16.67 -9.68 -8.26
CA VAL A 142 -18.05 -9.47 -8.72
C VAL A 142 -18.08 -8.75 -10.08
N ALA A 143 -17.22 -7.74 -10.27
CA ALA A 143 -17.08 -7.04 -11.54
C ALA A 143 -16.55 -7.96 -12.65
N TYR A 144 -15.62 -8.88 -12.33
CA TYR A 144 -15.11 -9.85 -13.28
C TYR A 144 -16.22 -10.82 -13.74
N VAL A 145 -17.04 -11.31 -12.81
CA VAL A 145 -18.16 -12.20 -13.14
C VAL A 145 -19.19 -11.47 -14.01
N LEU A 146 -19.61 -10.26 -13.63
CA LEU A 146 -20.53 -9.43 -14.44
C LEU A 146 -19.92 -9.05 -15.80
N GLY A 147 -18.61 -8.81 -15.85
CA GLY A 147 -17.88 -8.51 -17.08
C GLY A 147 -17.70 -9.71 -17.99
N SER A 148 -17.67 -10.93 -17.45
CA SER A 148 -17.66 -12.15 -18.26
C SER A 148 -19.01 -12.44 -18.92
N GLU A 149 -20.11 -11.94 -18.35
CA GLU A 149 -21.45 -11.99 -18.95
C GLU A 149 -21.60 -11.00 -20.13
N ILE A 150 -20.73 -9.97 -20.20
CA ILE A 150 -20.74 -8.92 -21.23
C ILE A 150 -19.34 -8.87 -21.88
N LEU A 151 -19.17 -9.60 -22.98
CA LEU A 151 -17.92 -9.86 -23.74
C LEU A 151 -16.90 -8.70 -23.94
N SER A 152 -17.25 -7.44 -23.68
CA SER A 152 -16.40 -6.26 -23.87
C SER A 152 -15.61 -5.77 -22.64
N VAL A 153 -15.88 -6.24 -21.42
CA VAL A 153 -15.24 -5.67 -20.20
C VAL A 153 -13.78 -6.12 -20.01
N PHE A 154 -13.37 -7.24 -20.61
CA PHE A 154 -12.01 -7.80 -20.50
C PHE A 154 -10.90 -6.87 -20.99
N MET A 155 -11.16 -6.02 -21.99
CA MET A 155 -10.15 -5.09 -22.54
C MET A 155 -9.99 -3.82 -21.68
N GLY A 156 -11.03 -3.40 -20.96
CA GLY A 156 -10.98 -2.19 -20.12
C GLY A 156 -10.11 -2.34 -18.87
N SER A 157 -10.08 -3.53 -18.27
CA SER A 157 -9.31 -3.81 -17.05
C SER A 157 -7.78 -3.71 -17.25
N GLY A 158 -7.27 -4.05 -18.43
CA GLY A 158 -5.84 -3.96 -18.74
C GLY A 158 -5.34 -2.52 -18.88
N LEU A 159 -6.13 -1.66 -19.54
CA LEU A 159 -5.79 -0.26 -19.78
C LEU A 159 -5.71 0.54 -18.47
N GLY A 160 -6.61 0.27 -17.51
CA GLY A 160 -6.59 0.92 -16.20
C GLY A 160 -5.34 0.59 -15.37
N GLN A 161 -4.89 -0.66 -15.41
CA GLN A 161 -3.69 -1.11 -14.68
C GLN A 161 -2.42 -0.46 -15.23
N MET A 162 -2.35 -0.16 -16.53
CA MET A 162 -1.21 0.55 -17.14
C MET A 162 -1.16 2.03 -16.77
N PHE A 163 -2.30 2.64 -16.43
CA PHE A 163 -2.35 4.06 -16.05
C PHE A 163 -1.82 4.32 -14.64
N ILE A 164 -1.98 3.37 -13.71
CA ILE A 164 -1.53 3.51 -12.32
C ILE A 164 -0.02 3.79 -12.20
N PRO A 165 0.90 3.03 -12.83
CA PRO A 165 2.33 3.33 -12.75
C PRO A 165 2.69 4.65 -13.42
N ALA A 166 1.96 5.06 -14.46
CA ALA A 166 2.16 6.37 -15.08
C ALA A 166 1.83 7.52 -14.10
N VAL A 167 0.72 7.43 -13.37
CA VAL A 167 0.36 8.41 -12.35
C VAL A 167 1.37 8.41 -11.19
N ALA A 168 1.84 7.24 -10.77
CA ALA A 168 2.87 7.10 -9.73
C ALA A 168 4.22 7.71 -10.13
N TYR A 169 4.53 7.79 -11.43
CA TYR A 169 5.72 8.49 -11.90
C TYR A 169 5.66 10.01 -11.67
N PHE A 170 4.48 10.60 -11.86
CA PHE A 170 4.25 12.04 -11.67
C PHE A 170 4.01 12.41 -10.20
N ILE A 171 3.29 11.56 -9.45
CA ILE A 171 2.93 11.80 -8.04
C ILE A 171 3.77 10.88 -7.15
N ARG A 172 4.78 11.47 -6.50
CA ARG A 172 5.76 10.76 -5.66
C ARG A 172 5.45 10.82 -4.16
N ASP A 173 4.34 11.43 -3.78
CA ASP A 173 3.80 11.44 -2.42
C ASP A 173 2.66 10.42 -2.29
N TRP A 174 2.76 9.52 -1.31
CA TRP A 174 1.80 8.43 -1.12
C TRP A 174 0.37 8.92 -0.79
N ARG A 175 0.22 10.02 -0.05
CA ARG A 175 -1.10 10.61 0.26
C ARG A 175 -1.78 11.18 -0.98
N CYS A 176 -1.00 11.88 -1.82
CA CYS A 176 -1.49 12.43 -3.08
C CYS A 176 -1.84 11.32 -4.08
N LEU A 177 -1.14 10.18 -4.04
CA LEU A 177 -1.44 9.02 -4.89
C LEU A 177 -2.80 8.37 -4.57
N LEU A 178 -3.23 8.44 -3.30
CA LEU A 178 -4.52 7.91 -2.86
C LEU A 178 -5.72 8.74 -3.38
N VAL A 179 -5.52 10.02 -3.69
CA VAL A 179 -6.61 10.90 -4.17
C VAL A 179 -7.11 10.50 -5.57
N PRO A 180 -6.25 10.31 -6.59
CA PRO A 180 -6.65 9.72 -7.88
C PRO A 180 -7.26 8.32 -7.73
N MET A 181 -6.79 7.51 -6.79
CA MET A 181 -7.36 6.18 -6.52
C MET A 181 -8.78 6.26 -5.92
N ALA A 182 -9.05 7.24 -5.06
CA ALA A 182 -10.41 7.50 -4.59
C ALA A 182 -11.28 8.06 -5.73
N GLY A 183 -10.71 8.95 -6.56
CA GLY A 183 -11.40 9.57 -7.70
C GLY A 183 -11.83 8.57 -8.76
N SER A 184 -11.01 7.53 -9.03
CA SER A 184 -11.41 6.47 -9.96
C SER A 184 -12.64 5.72 -9.46
N GLY A 185 -12.83 5.55 -8.15
CA GLY A 185 -14.05 4.96 -7.57
C GLY A 185 -15.33 5.70 -7.94
N LEU A 186 -15.29 7.03 -8.04
CA LEU A 186 -16.43 7.86 -8.46
C LEU A 186 -16.77 7.71 -9.95
N MET A 187 -15.79 7.38 -10.79
CA MET A 187 -16.00 7.17 -12.22
C MET A 187 -16.87 5.94 -12.54
N TYR A 188 -17.12 5.05 -11.56
CA TYR A 188 -17.97 3.89 -11.74
C TYR A 188 -19.45 4.16 -11.38
N ILE A 189 -19.79 5.33 -10.83
CA ILE A 189 -21.19 5.73 -10.55
C ILE A 189 -22.04 5.75 -11.84
N PRO A 190 -21.57 6.29 -12.99
CA PRO A 190 -22.30 6.24 -14.26
C PRO A 190 -22.59 4.82 -14.76
N LEU A 191 -21.77 3.82 -14.39
CA LEU A 191 -22.01 2.43 -14.76
C LEU A 191 -23.28 1.88 -14.13
N TRP A 192 -23.78 2.48 -13.04
CA TRP A 192 -25.10 2.14 -12.50
C TRP A 192 -26.16 2.26 -13.60
N TRP A 193 -26.13 3.36 -14.35
CA TRP A 193 -27.12 3.67 -15.37
C TRP A 193 -26.92 2.83 -16.64
N SER A 194 -25.68 2.62 -17.07
CA SER A 194 -25.39 1.81 -18.26
C SER A 194 -25.78 0.34 -18.10
N ILE A 195 -25.68 -0.22 -16.89
CA ILE A 195 -26.08 -1.61 -16.62
C ILE A 195 -27.62 -1.76 -16.67
N ASP A 196 -28.37 -0.75 -16.25
CA ASP A 196 -29.84 -0.75 -16.39
C ASP A 196 -30.26 -0.81 -17.86
N GLU A 197 -29.64 0.04 -18.68
CA GLU A 197 -30.00 0.23 -20.07
C GLU A 197 -29.74 -1.03 -20.93
N LEU A 198 -28.63 -1.72 -20.69
CA LEU A 198 -28.29 -2.98 -21.36
C LEU A 198 -29.27 -4.13 -21.03
N ARG A 199 -29.82 -4.15 -19.80
CA ARG A 199 -30.80 -5.17 -19.42
C ARG A 199 -32.15 -4.91 -20.10
N THR A 200 -32.59 -3.65 -20.17
CA THR A 200 -33.83 -3.29 -20.89
C THR A 200 -33.76 -3.66 -22.37
N LEU A 201 -32.60 -3.54 -23.01
CA LEU A 201 -32.39 -3.93 -24.41
C LEU A 201 -32.39 -5.45 -24.64
N ASN A 202 -31.97 -6.26 -23.67
CA ASN A 202 -31.97 -7.73 -23.78
C ASN A 202 -33.31 -8.40 -23.41
N THR A 203 -34.27 -7.64 -22.87
CA THR A 203 -35.60 -8.13 -22.47
C THR A 203 -36.73 -7.80 -23.46
N VAL A 204 -36.41 -7.16 -24.59
CA VAL A 204 -37.32 -6.84 -25.71
C VAL A 204 -36.91 -7.66 -26.92
#